data_AF-A0A940ZA80-F1
#
_entry.id   AF-A0A940ZA80-F1
#
_cell.length_a   1.000
_cell.length_b   1.000
_cell.length_c   1.000
_cell.angle_alpha   90.00
_cell.angle_beta   90.00
_cell.angle_gamma   90.00
#
_symmetry.space_group_name_H-M   'P 1'
#
loop_
_entity.id
_entity.type
_entity.pdbx_description
1 polymer ?
#
loop_
_entity_poly.entity_id
_entity_poly.type
_entity_poly.pdbx_seq_one_letter_code
_entity_poly.pdbx_strand_id
1 'polypeptide(L)'
;GAGGSIPPPAPPGTQATGSPAAPSQKRGISVAWLAGGAATLLIVLVIIFFASGGFSGLGASQEATETAPLATLASATSPPATATNTSTEAPPPTATYTTAPTKTATPTDTPIPEPYVGITRISVMLDSLGAPSNFSIEYTTENFTESRTEYHIHFFFNTVMPENAGKPGTGPWELYYGPSPFTRMKVNARPANATQICALVANSDHTLYYPASGELNTGNCWDIPTY
;
A
#
# COMPACT_ATOMS: atom_id res chain seq x y z
N GLY A 1 -18.65 -8.27 69.44
CA GLY A 1 -19.49 -7.67 68.39
C GLY A 1 -19.44 -8.59 67.19
N ALA A 2 -20.56 -9.22 66.86
CA ALA A 2 -20.65 -10.23 65.80
C ALA A 2 -20.68 -9.56 64.42
N GLY A 3 -19.81 -10.02 63.51
CA GLY A 3 -19.76 -9.62 62.12
C GLY A 3 -20.86 -10.30 61.31
N GLY A 4 -21.67 -9.49 60.61
CA GLY A 4 -22.64 -9.95 59.64
C GLY A 4 -22.02 -10.00 58.25
N SER A 5 -21.89 -11.20 57.69
CA SER A 5 -21.46 -11.45 56.31
C SER A 5 -22.63 -11.21 55.36
N ILE A 6 -22.46 -10.30 54.41
CA ILE A 6 -23.41 -10.03 53.33
C ILE A 6 -23.23 -11.12 52.26
N PRO A 7 -24.30 -11.82 51.82
CA PRO A 7 -24.19 -12.81 50.75
C PRO A 7 -23.99 -12.14 49.38
N PRO A 8 -23.24 -12.77 48.45
CA PRO A 8 -23.03 -12.24 47.11
C PRO A 8 -24.28 -12.32 46.24
N PRO A 9 -24.42 -11.44 45.24
CA PRO A 9 -25.56 -11.43 44.31
C PRO A 9 -25.55 -12.63 43.37
N ALA A 10 -26.74 -13.13 43.05
CA ALA A 10 -26.96 -14.25 42.14
C ALA A 10 -26.60 -13.93 40.68
N PRO A 11 -26.13 -14.90 39.89
CA PRO A 11 -25.82 -14.72 38.47
C PRO A 11 -27.09 -14.55 37.61
N PRO A 12 -27.03 -13.76 36.51
CA PRO A 12 -28.14 -13.61 35.56
C PRO A 12 -28.47 -14.94 34.87
N GLY A 13 -29.76 -15.27 34.83
CA GLY A 13 -30.28 -16.52 34.27
C GLY A 13 -30.09 -16.67 32.76
N THR A 14 -29.67 -17.87 32.37
CA THR A 14 -29.60 -18.37 31.00
C THR A 14 -31.01 -18.51 30.43
N GLN A 15 -31.43 -17.64 29.50
CA GLN A 15 -32.61 -17.89 28.68
C GLN A 15 -32.23 -18.79 27.50
N ALA A 16 -32.54 -20.08 27.62
CA ALA A 16 -32.76 -20.94 26.47
C ALA A 16 -34.21 -20.79 26.01
N THR A 17 -34.44 -20.74 24.69
CA THR A 17 -35.54 -21.36 23.92
C THR A 17 -35.84 -20.56 22.66
N GLY A 18 -35.87 -21.22 21.49
CA GLY A 18 -36.42 -20.58 20.28
C GLY A 18 -35.95 -21.07 18.91
N SER A 19 -35.97 -22.38 18.63
CA SER A 19 -36.20 -22.89 17.27
C SER A 19 -37.02 -24.17 17.42
N PRO A 20 -38.14 -24.39 16.70
CA PRO A 20 -38.14 -24.46 15.24
C PRO A 20 -39.43 -23.95 14.53
N ALA A 21 -39.36 -23.63 13.23
CA ALA A 21 -40.48 -23.79 12.29
C ALA A 21 -40.04 -23.66 10.82
N ALA A 22 -39.96 -24.79 10.12
CA ALA A 22 -40.29 -24.93 8.70
C ALA A 22 -41.60 -25.77 8.66
N PRO A 23 -42.54 -25.63 7.69
CA PRO A 23 -42.26 -25.70 6.25
C PRO A 23 -43.21 -24.89 5.31
N SER A 24 -42.87 -24.76 4.02
CA SER A 24 -43.80 -25.19 2.93
C SER A 24 -43.03 -25.38 1.62
N GLN A 25 -43.01 -26.62 1.13
CA GLN A 25 -42.53 -26.98 -0.19
C GLN A 25 -43.63 -26.68 -1.22
N LYS A 26 -43.38 -25.74 -2.14
CA LYS A 26 -44.13 -25.69 -3.40
C LYS A 26 -43.40 -26.53 -4.45
N ARG A 27 -43.98 -27.68 -4.77
CA ARG A 27 -43.65 -28.50 -5.95
C ARG A 27 -44.03 -27.74 -7.21
N GLY A 28 -43.05 -27.36 -8.02
CA GLY A 28 -43.21 -26.97 -9.42
C GLY A 28 -42.41 -27.92 -10.30
N ILE A 29 -43.10 -28.65 -11.17
CA ILE A 29 -42.52 -29.58 -12.13
C ILE A 29 -42.07 -28.80 -13.38
N SER A 30 -40.76 -28.90 -13.67
CA SER A 30 -40.01 -28.84 -14.94
C SER A 30 -40.51 -28.04 -16.15
N VAL A 31 -39.69 -27.06 -16.57
CA VAL A 31 -39.32 -26.72 -17.96
C VAL A 31 -37.92 -26.07 -17.83
N ALA A 32 -36.80 -26.58 -18.33
CA ALA A 32 -36.33 -26.31 -19.67
C ALA A 32 -34.96 -27.00 -19.88
N TRP A 33 -35.00 -28.26 -20.27
CA TRP A 33 -33.88 -29.02 -20.84
C TRP A 33 -33.46 -28.50 -22.24
N LEU A 34 -33.72 -27.23 -22.55
CA LEU A 34 -33.54 -26.61 -23.87
C LEU A 34 -32.47 -25.51 -23.92
N ALA A 35 -31.87 -25.13 -22.78
CA ALA A 35 -30.77 -24.16 -22.74
C ALA A 35 -29.37 -24.78 -22.89
N GLY A 36 -29.23 -26.10 -22.75
CA GLY A 36 -27.92 -26.79 -22.76
C GLY A 36 -27.30 -26.98 -24.14
N GLY A 37 -28.11 -27.00 -25.21
CA GLY A 37 -27.63 -27.30 -26.57
C GLY A 37 -26.89 -26.14 -27.24
N ALA A 38 -27.32 -24.88 -27.02
CA ALA A 38 -26.68 -23.73 -27.63
C ALA A 38 -25.32 -23.41 -27.00
N ALA A 39 -25.20 -23.55 -25.68
CA ALA A 39 -23.95 -23.30 -24.97
C ALA A 39 -22.87 -24.36 -25.27
N THR A 40 -23.27 -25.63 -25.40
CA THR A 40 -22.33 -26.70 -25.79
C THR A 40 -21.87 -26.57 -27.23
N LEU A 41 -22.74 -26.20 -28.17
CA LEU A 41 -22.35 -25.97 -29.56
C LEU A 41 -21.36 -24.79 -29.69
N LEU A 42 -21.55 -23.72 -28.93
CA LEU A 42 -20.66 -22.56 -28.90
C LEU A 42 -19.27 -22.92 -28.35
N ILE A 43 -19.20 -23.70 -27.27
CA ILE A 43 -17.93 -24.16 -26.69
C ILE A 43 -17.18 -25.07 -27.66
N VAL A 44 -17.88 -25.99 -28.33
CA VAL A 44 -17.26 -26.89 -29.33
C VAL A 44 -16.73 -26.10 -30.52
N LEU A 45 -17.46 -25.08 -31.01
CA LEU A 45 -16.98 -24.22 -32.10
C LEU A 45 -15.75 -23.39 -31.71
N VAL A 46 -15.70 -22.87 -30.48
CA VAL A 46 -14.51 -22.16 -29.97
C VAL A 46 -13.29 -23.10 -29.90
N ILE A 47 -13.47 -24.32 -29.38
CA ILE A 47 -12.39 -25.32 -29.30
C ILE A 47 -11.90 -25.70 -30.70
N ILE A 48 -12.80 -25.91 -31.66
CA ILE A 48 -12.43 -26.20 -33.06
C ILE A 48 -11.64 -25.03 -33.65
N PHE A 49 -12.06 -23.78 -33.42
CA PHE A 49 -11.38 -22.59 -33.94
C PHE A 49 -9.95 -22.42 -33.40
N PHE A 50 -9.72 -22.77 -32.12
CA PHE A 50 -8.38 -22.79 -31.52
C PHE A 50 -7.55 -24.00 -31.98
N ALA A 51 -8.17 -25.18 -32.17
CA ALA A 51 -7.47 -26.38 -32.60
C ALA A 51 -7.11 -26.38 -34.10
N SER A 52 -7.88 -25.69 -34.95
CA SER A 52 -7.66 -25.63 -36.40
C SER A 52 -6.74 -24.48 -36.84
N GLY A 53 -6.02 -23.82 -35.93
CA GLY A 53 -4.99 -22.84 -36.31
C GLY A 53 -5.51 -21.45 -36.71
N GLY A 54 -6.67 -21.03 -36.19
CA GLY A 54 -7.25 -19.70 -36.43
C GLY A 54 -6.40 -18.52 -35.90
N PHE A 55 -5.32 -18.79 -35.17
CA PHE A 55 -4.31 -17.79 -34.79
C PHE A 55 -3.07 -17.89 -35.70
N SER A 56 -3.29 -17.76 -37.01
CA SER A 56 -2.19 -17.55 -37.96
C SER A 56 -1.97 -16.05 -38.11
N GLY A 57 -1.18 -15.46 -37.20
CA GLY A 57 -0.67 -14.11 -37.39
C GLY A 57 -0.61 -13.26 -36.13
N LEU A 58 0.45 -13.45 -35.33
CA LEU A 58 1.28 -12.38 -34.78
C LEU A 58 2.45 -12.99 -33.99
N GLY A 59 3.54 -13.24 -34.74
CA GLY A 59 4.89 -13.01 -34.23
C GLY A 59 5.55 -14.12 -33.42
N ALA A 60 5.95 -15.20 -34.09
CA ALA A 60 7.08 -16.00 -33.62
C ALA A 60 8.42 -15.35 -34.00
N SER A 61 9.42 -15.62 -33.15
CA SER A 61 10.87 -15.66 -33.43
C SER A 61 11.68 -14.37 -33.28
N GLN A 62 12.56 -14.35 -32.27
CA GLN A 62 13.94 -14.79 -32.51
C GLN A 62 14.62 -15.26 -31.22
N GLU A 63 14.90 -16.57 -31.21
CA GLU A 63 16.03 -17.20 -30.54
C GLU A 63 17.32 -16.73 -31.24
N ALA A 64 18.29 -16.22 -30.49
CA ALA A 64 19.64 -15.99 -30.98
C ALA A 64 20.64 -16.36 -29.87
N THR A 65 21.28 -17.50 -30.12
CA THR A 65 22.42 -18.07 -29.42
C THR A 65 23.66 -17.18 -29.52
N GLU A 66 24.30 -16.95 -28.37
CA GLU A 66 25.73 -16.91 -28.07
C GLU A 66 26.72 -16.35 -29.12
N THR A 67 27.47 -15.29 -28.74
CA THR A 67 28.93 -15.18 -28.96
C THR A 67 29.48 -14.08 -28.04
N ALA A 68 30.36 -14.46 -27.13
CA ALA A 68 31.19 -13.52 -26.37
C ALA A 68 32.36 -13.00 -27.24
N PRO A 69 32.75 -11.73 -27.10
CA PRO A 69 34.13 -11.33 -27.36
C PRO A 69 34.85 -10.98 -26.05
N LEU A 70 35.99 -11.65 -25.86
CA LEU A 70 37.06 -11.27 -24.95
C LEU A 70 37.77 -9.99 -25.44
N ALA A 71 38.14 -9.16 -24.47
CA ALA A 71 39.27 -8.22 -24.43
C ALA A 71 39.31 -7.01 -25.39
N THR A 72 39.52 -5.81 -24.84
CA THR A 72 40.72 -4.99 -25.09
C THR A 72 40.78 -3.81 -24.11
N LEU A 73 42.00 -3.55 -23.64
CA LEU A 73 42.45 -2.60 -22.64
C LEU A 73 42.30 -1.12 -23.03
N ALA A 74 42.21 -0.31 -21.97
CA ALA A 74 42.80 1.02 -21.77
C ALA A 74 42.46 2.17 -22.73
N SER A 75 41.88 3.23 -22.17
CA SER A 75 42.45 4.56 -22.36
C SER A 75 42.07 5.49 -21.21
N ALA A 76 43.09 5.92 -20.47
CA ALA A 76 43.02 7.03 -19.53
C ALA A 76 43.12 8.34 -20.32
N THR A 77 42.27 9.32 -20.05
CA THR A 77 42.57 10.73 -20.37
C THR A 77 41.86 11.68 -19.41
N SER A 78 42.68 12.20 -18.49
CA SER A 78 42.74 13.52 -17.85
C SER A 78 41.49 14.42 -17.66
N PRO A 79 41.36 15.09 -16.49
CA PRO A 79 40.32 16.08 -16.21
C PRO A 79 40.65 17.48 -16.76
N PRO A 80 39.66 18.32 -17.12
CA PRO A 80 39.90 19.74 -17.35
C PRO A 80 39.42 20.63 -16.18
N ALA A 81 40.40 21.37 -15.67
CA ALA A 81 40.37 22.78 -15.25
C ALA A 81 39.46 23.24 -14.09
N THR A 82 40.12 23.41 -12.94
CA THR A 82 39.82 24.38 -11.87
C THR A 82 39.67 25.80 -12.44
N ALA A 83 38.52 26.43 -12.23
CA ALA A 83 38.34 27.87 -12.40
C ALA A 83 38.68 28.60 -11.10
N THR A 84 39.84 29.25 -11.07
CA THR A 84 40.27 30.18 -10.03
C THR A 84 39.56 31.52 -10.24
N ASN A 85 38.54 31.81 -9.44
CA ASN A 85 37.94 33.14 -9.39
C ASN A 85 38.80 34.04 -8.49
N THR A 86 39.59 34.91 -9.12
CA THR A 86 40.30 36.02 -8.46
C THR A 86 39.28 37.11 -8.11
N SER A 87 38.98 37.28 -6.83
CA SER A 87 38.19 38.41 -6.32
C SER A 87 39.12 39.60 -6.08
N THR A 88 38.81 40.74 -6.70
CA THR A 88 39.46 42.03 -6.47
C THR A 88 38.92 42.65 -5.19
N GLU A 89 39.77 42.80 -4.18
CA GLU A 89 39.49 43.47 -2.91
C GLU A 89 39.41 44.99 -3.13
N ALA A 90 38.21 45.56 -2.90
CA ALA A 90 37.99 47.00 -2.83
C ALA A 90 38.29 47.50 -1.40
N PRO A 91 38.76 48.75 -1.23
CA PRO A 91 39.14 49.28 0.07
C PRO A 91 37.93 49.38 1.04
N PRO A 92 38.17 49.26 2.36
CA PRO A 92 37.11 49.23 3.37
C PRO A 92 36.39 50.58 3.49
N PRO A 93 35.05 50.62 3.48
CA PRO A 93 34.32 51.83 3.83
C PRO A 93 34.36 52.10 5.34
N THR A 94 34.51 53.37 5.69
CA THR A 94 34.48 53.94 7.05
C THR A 94 33.23 53.52 7.82
N ALA A 95 33.42 52.86 8.98
CA ALA A 95 32.34 52.42 9.85
C ALA A 95 31.58 53.62 10.45
N THR A 96 30.31 53.76 10.09
CA THR A 96 29.37 54.66 10.77
C THR A 96 28.54 53.80 11.72
N TYR A 97 28.63 54.06 13.03
CA TYR A 97 27.87 53.33 14.04
C TYR A 97 26.39 53.75 13.99
N THR A 98 25.57 52.95 13.30
CA THR A 98 24.12 53.02 13.36
C THR A 98 23.63 52.10 14.49
N THR A 99 22.89 52.63 15.46
CA THR A 99 22.26 51.85 16.52
C THR A 99 21.27 50.85 15.91
N ALA A 100 21.52 49.56 16.14
CA ALA A 100 20.70 48.48 15.61
C ALA A 100 19.25 48.58 16.13
N PRO A 101 18.23 48.40 15.28
CA PRO A 101 16.85 48.36 15.73
C PRO A 101 16.64 47.16 16.67
N THR A 102 15.93 47.40 17.78
CA THR A 102 15.47 46.36 18.71
C THR A 102 14.67 45.32 17.92
N LYS A 103 15.21 44.09 17.81
CA LYS A 103 14.50 42.96 17.21
C LYS A 103 13.22 42.68 18.01
N THR A 104 12.08 43.01 17.45
CA THR A 104 10.78 42.48 17.88
C THR A 104 10.88 40.96 17.88
N ALA A 105 10.54 40.31 18.99
CA ALA A 105 10.55 38.86 19.10
C ALA A 105 9.60 38.27 18.04
N THR A 106 10.13 37.44 17.14
CA THR A 106 9.33 36.62 16.23
C THR A 106 8.49 35.67 17.08
N PRO A 107 7.17 35.55 16.84
CA PRO A 107 6.36 34.55 17.54
C PRO A 107 6.97 33.16 17.31
N THR A 108 7.18 32.42 18.39
CA THR A 108 7.58 31.02 18.34
C THR A 108 6.43 30.22 17.76
N ASP A 109 6.58 29.74 16.52
CA ASP A 109 5.61 28.87 15.88
C ASP A 109 5.62 27.51 16.60
N THR A 110 4.49 27.14 17.22
CA THR A 110 4.35 25.81 17.81
C THR A 110 4.12 24.83 16.67
N PRO A 111 4.99 23.82 16.48
CA PRO A 111 4.84 22.89 15.35
C PRO A 111 3.49 22.18 15.44
N ILE A 112 2.73 22.22 14.35
CA ILE A 112 1.49 21.46 14.20
C ILE A 112 1.88 19.98 14.13
N PRO A 113 1.26 19.08 14.93
CA PRO A 113 1.59 17.66 14.89
C PRO A 113 1.18 17.06 13.53
N GLU A 114 2.12 16.39 12.87
CA GLU A 114 1.93 15.85 11.52
C GLU A 114 1.32 14.44 11.56
N PRO A 115 0.42 14.08 10.61
CA PRO A 115 -0.19 12.77 10.57
C PRO A 115 0.84 11.70 10.16
N TYR A 116 0.82 10.57 10.87
CA TYR A 116 1.77 9.47 10.64
C TYR A 116 1.11 8.10 10.80
N VAL A 117 1.45 7.14 9.94
CA VAL A 117 1.01 5.74 10.04
C VAL A 117 2.19 4.80 10.29
N GLY A 118 2.11 4.02 11.37
CA GLY A 118 3.12 3.02 11.72
C GLY A 118 2.59 1.60 11.56
N ILE A 119 3.07 0.84 10.57
CA ILE A 119 2.91 -0.62 10.54
C ILE A 119 3.66 -1.20 11.73
N THR A 120 2.97 -2.02 12.52
CA THR A 120 3.50 -2.69 13.72
C THR A 120 3.69 -4.18 13.53
N ARG A 121 2.92 -4.82 12.63
CA ARG A 121 3.03 -6.25 12.34
C ARG A 121 2.42 -6.62 11.00
N ILE A 122 3.03 -7.59 10.31
CA ILE A 122 2.44 -8.26 9.14
C ILE A 122 2.32 -9.75 9.44
N SER A 123 1.16 -10.34 9.17
CA SER A 123 0.91 -11.78 9.25
C SER A 123 0.27 -12.29 7.96
N VAL A 124 0.41 -13.59 7.66
CA VAL A 124 -0.25 -14.24 6.53
C VAL A 124 -1.54 -14.91 7.01
N MET A 125 -2.66 -14.59 6.37
CA MET A 125 -3.93 -15.27 6.59
C MET A 125 -4.03 -16.50 5.68
N LEU A 126 -4.59 -17.59 6.22
CA LEU A 126 -4.85 -18.80 5.46
C LEU A 126 -6.32 -18.89 5.06
N ASP A 127 -6.59 -19.49 3.90
CA ASP A 127 -7.95 -19.83 3.49
C ASP A 127 -8.46 -21.11 4.17
N SER A 128 -9.68 -21.55 3.83
CA SER A 128 -10.27 -22.75 4.40
C SER A 128 -9.54 -24.06 4.05
N LEU A 129 -8.63 -24.02 3.08
CA LEU A 129 -7.80 -25.16 2.67
C LEU A 129 -6.38 -25.07 3.27
N GLY A 130 -6.09 -24.03 4.05
CA GLY A 130 -4.78 -23.79 4.66
C GLY A 130 -3.77 -23.13 3.73
N ALA A 131 -4.19 -22.61 2.56
CA ALA A 131 -3.29 -21.92 1.65
C ALA A 131 -3.18 -20.42 1.98
N PRO A 132 -2.02 -19.77 1.78
CA PRO A 132 -1.87 -18.32 1.94
C PRO A 132 -2.85 -17.53 1.06
N SER A 133 -3.61 -16.62 1.67
CA SER A 133 -4.65 -15.84 0.98
C SER A 133 -4.30 -14.36 0.91
N ASN A 134 -4.28 -13.67 2.05
CA ASN A 134 -4.03 -12.23 2.16
C ASN A 134 -3.06 -11.94 3.30
N PHE A 135 -2.45 -10.77 3.28
CA PHE A 135 -1.74 -10.22 4.42
C PHE A 135 -2.74 -9.61 5.40
N SER A 136 -2.47 -9.78 6.70
CA SER A 136 -3.08 -9.00 7.79
C SER A 136 -2.03 -8.03 8.30
N ILE A 137 -2.26 -6.73 8.09
CA ILE A 137 -1.34 -5.65 8.41
C ILE A 137 -1.90 -4.89 9.61
N GLU A 138 -1.28 -5.08 10.76
CA GLU A 138 -1.55 -4.30 11.96
C GLU A 138 -0.75 -3.00 11.90
N TYR A 139 -1.40 -1.89 12.25
CA TYR A 139 -0.79 -0.58 12.26
C TYR A 139 -1.41 0.33 13.33
N THR A 140 -0.76 1.45 13.61
CA THR A 140 -1.23 2.56 14.44
C THR A 140 -1.22 3.86 13.65
N THR A 141 -2.09 4.80 14.01
CA THR A 141 -2.08 6.17 13.48
C THR A 141 -1.70 7.15 14.58
N GLU A 142 -1.01 8.21 14.19
CA GLU A 142 -0.68 9.34 15.05
C GLU A 142 -1.26 10.61 14.43
N ASN A 143 -1.91 11.43 15.25
CA ASN A 143 -2.45 12.74 14.86
C ASN A 143 -3.52 12.71 13.74
N PHE A 144 -4.10 11.54 13.45
CA PHE A 144 -5.32 11.42 12.64
C PHE A 144 -6.11 10.14 12.96
N THR A 145 -7.37 10.13 12.54
CA THR A 145 -8.23 8.95 12.45
C THR A 145 -8.55 8.70 10.99
N GLU A 146 -8.55 7.45 10.57
CA GLU A 146 -8.78 7.07 9.18
C GLU A 146 -10.18 7.52 8.74
N SER A 147 -10.23 8.28 7.65
CA SER A 147 -11.45 8.81 7.10
C SER A 147 -11.32 9.04 5.61
N ARG A 148 -12.42 8.78 4.89
CA ARG A 148 -12.49 9.08 3.46
C ARG A 148 -12.44 10.58 3.17
N THR A 149 -12.85 11.43 4.11
CA THR A 149 -13.00 12.87 3.89
C THR A 149 -11.82 13.71 4.37
N GLU A 150 -10.87 13.12 5.09
CA GLU A 150 -9.72 13.83 5.66
C GLU A 150 -8.43 13.11 5.29
N TYR A 151 -7.95 12.20 6.14
CA TYR A 151 -6.75 11.40 5.94
C TYR A 151 -7.07 9.91 5.87
N HIS A 152 -6.43 9.21 4.94
CA HIS A 152 -6.50 7.77 4.83
C HIS A 152 -5.12 7.20 4.49
N ILE A 153 -5.01 5.88 4.41
CA ILE A 153 -3.73 5.18 4.29
C ILE A 153 -3.63 4.55 2.91
N HIS A 154 -2.48 4.70 2.28
CA HIS A 154 -2.11 3.96 1.08
C HIS A 154 -1.11 2.87 1.46
N PHE A 155 -1.48 1.60 1.25
CA PHE A 155 -0.62 0.44 1.43
C PHE A 155 -0.04 -0.01 0.09
N PHE A 156 1.25 -0.33 0.04
CA PHE A 156 1.91 -0.74 -1.20
C PHE A 156 3.11 -1.62 -0.92
N PHE A 157 3.51 -2.42 -1.91
CA PHE A 157 4.76 -3.18 -1.83
C PHE A 157 5.95 -2.25 -2.07
N ASN A 158 7.09 -2.49 -1.43
CA ASN A 158 8.32 -1.69 -1.62
C ASN A 158 8.95 -1.75 -3.03
N THR A 159 8.29 -2.40 -3.99
CA THR A 159 8.61 -2.33 -5.42
C THR A 159 8.00 -1.10 -6.09
N VAL A 160 7.09 -0.42 -5.40
CA VAL A 160 6.51 0.86 -5.79
C VAL A 160 7.28 1.97 -5.09
N MET A 161 7.78 2.92 -5.87
CA MET A 161 8.39 4.13 -5.31
C MET A 161 7.36 4.89 -4.47
N PRO A 162 7.71 5.41 -3.28
CA PRO A 162 6.79 6.11 -2.40
C PRO A 162 5.94 7.18 -3.11
N GLU A 163 6.52 7.98 -3.99
CA GLU A 163 5.83 9.07 -4.70
C GLU A 163 4.79 8.55 -5.71
N ASN A 164 4.93 7.29 -6.14
CA ASN A 164 3.97 6.62 -7.01
C ASN A 164 2.84 5.93 -6.24
N ALA A 165 2.90 5.94 -4.91
CA ALA A 165 1.91 5.35 -4.02
C ALA A 165 0.72 6.27 -3.72
N GLY A 166 0.33 7.13 -4.66
CA GLY A 166 -0.83 8.04 -4.57
C GLY A 166 -0.97 8.81 -5.88
N LYS A 167 -1.90 9.77 -5.98
CA LYS A 167 -2.02 10.60 -7.19
C LYS A 167 -0.92 11.66 -7.24
N PRO A 168 -0.32 11.91 -8.43
CA PRO A 168 -0.67 11.41 -9.76
C PRO A 168 -0.07 10.04 -10.13
N GLY A 169 0.70 9.41 -9.25
CA GLY A 169 1.22 8.06 -9.43
C GLY A 169 0.16 7.01 -9.74
N THR A 170 0.58 5.96 -10.44
CA THR A 170 -0.31 4.93 -11.00
C THR A 170 -0.37 3.64 -10.17
N GLY A 171 0.40 3.54 -9.08
CA GLY A 171 0.50 2.32 -8.28
C GLY A 171 1.31 1.19 -8.92
N PRO A 172 1.21 -0.03 -8.37
CA PRO A 172 0.12 -0.55 -7.52
C PRO A 172 0.13 -0.12 -6.05
N TRP A 173 -1.01 0.37 -5.55
CA TRP A 173 -1.26 0.67 -4.13
C TRP A 173 -2.73 0.42 -3.77
N GLU A 174 -3.02 0.21 -2.50
CA GLU A 174 -4.36 -0.03 -1.94
C GLU A 174 -4.76 1.10 -0.98
N LEU A 175 -5.93 1.69 -1.21
CA LEU A 175 -6.51 2.69 -0.32
C LEU A 175 -7.22 2.03 0.87
N TYR A 176 -7.08 2.63 2.05
CA TYR A 176 -7.74 2.17 3.25
C TYR A 176 -8.12 3.30 4.20
N TYR A 177 -9.38 3.30 4.61
CA TYR A 177 -10.01 4.30 5.50
C TYR A 177 -10.73 3.63 6.69
N GLY A 178 -10.43 2.35 6.94
CA GLY A 178 -10.99 1.60 8.07
C GLY A 178 -9.98 1.46 9.20
N PRO A 179 -10.36 0.84 10.33
CA PRO A 179 -9.43 0.58 11.43
C PRO A 179 -8.49 -0.60 11.12
N SER A 180 -7.37 -0.67 11.84
CA SER A 180 -6.47 -1.83 11.87
C SER A 180 -7.20 -3.12 12.31
N PRO A 181 -6.88 -4.31 11.73
CA PRO A 181 -5.88 -4.53 10.68
C PRO A 181 -6.41 -4.30 9.26
N PHE A 182 -5.51 -3.96 8.35
CA PHE A 182 -5.77 -3.96 6.91
C PHE A 182 -5.55 -5.36 6.30
N THR A 183 -6.48 -5.82 5.46
CA THR A 183 -6.53 -7.22 4.99
C THR A 183 -6.72 -7.42 3.49
N ARG A 184 -6.60 -6.35 2.68
CA ARG A 184 -6.97 -6.41 1.24
C ARG A 184 -5.82 -6.78 0.30
N MET A 185 -4.58 -6.73 0.75
CA MET A 185 -3.42 -7.12 -0.06
C MET A 185 -3.29 -8.64 -0.11
N LYS A 186 -3.39 -9.21 -1.31
CA LYS A 186 -3.28 -10.66 -1.54
C LYS A 186 -1.82 -11.11 -1.51
N VAL A 187 -1.59 -12.30 -0.96
CA VAL A 187 -0.25 -12.93 -0.96
C VAL A 187 0.19 -13.25 -2.38
N ASN A 188 -0.72 -13.76 -3.23
CA ASN A 188 -0.42 -14.09 -4.62
C ASN A 188 -0.24 -12.87 -5.55
N ALA A 189 -0.58 -11.67 -5.09
CA ALA A 189 -0.35 -10.43 -5.82
C ALA A 189 1.00 -9.78 -5.47
N ARG A 190 1.75 -10.35 -4.51
CA ARG A 190 3.08 -9.88 -4.12
C ARG A 190 4.04 -9.98 -5.31
N PRO A 191 4.65 -8.86 -5.76
CA PRO A 191 5.72 -8.89 -6.75
C PRO A 191 6.89 -9.75 -6.26
N ALA A 192 7.55 -10.48 -7.17
CA ALA A 192 8.60 -11.43 -6.81
C ALA A 192 9.75 -10.83 -5.99
N ASN A 193 10.07 -9.56 -6.23
CA ASN A 193 11.13 -8.80 -5.54
C ASN A 193 10.61 -7.93 -4.37
N ALA A 194 9.33 -7.99 -4.03
CA ALA A 194 8.82 -7.27 -2.88
C ALA A 194 9.26 -7.95 -1.59
N THR A 195 10.00 -7.23 -0.74
CA THR A 195 10.46 -7.71 0.58
C THR A 195 9.69 -7.08 1.72
N GLN A 196 9.00 -5.97 1.48
CA GLN A 196 8.30 -5.20 2.50
C GLN A 196 6.92 -4.73 1.98
N ILE A 197 6.01 -4.47 2.92
CA ILE A 197 4.82 -3.65 2.69
C ILE A 197 5.02 -2.32 3.41
N CYS A 198 4.71 -1.24 2.72
CA CYS A 198 4.84 0.13 3.20
C CYS A 198 3.45 0.77 3.32
N ALA A 199 3.35 1.75 4.22
CA ALA A 199 2.17 2.58 4.39
C ALA A 199 2.56 4.06 4.37
N LEU A 200 1.72 4.88 3.73
CA LEU A 200 1.83 6.34 3.74
C LEU A 200 0.46 6.96 3.98
N VAL A 201 0.45 8.15 4.60
CA VAL A 201 -0.76 8.96 4.74
C VAL A 201 -1.09 9.67 3.42
N ALA A 202 -2.35 9.62 3.03
CA ALA A 202 -2.91 10.29 1.87
C ALA A 202 -4.07 11.22 2.26
N ASN A 203 -4.19 12.32 1.54
CA ASN A 203 -5.30 13.27 1.63
C ASN A 203 -6.56 12.69 0.96
N SER A 204 -7.74 13.25 1.25
CA SER A 204 -9.03 12.82 0.68
C SER A 204 -9.09 12.77 -0.86
N ASP A 205 -8.28 13.54 -1.58
CA ASP A 205 -8.18 13.53 -3.04
C ASP A 205 -7.25 12.41 -3.59
N HIS A 206 -6.69 11.60 -2.69
CA HIS A 206 -5.73 10.51 -2.89
C HIS A 206 -4.31 11.00 -3.26
N THR A 207 -4.02 12.30 -3.13
CA THR A 207 -2.62 12.76 -3.13
C THR A 207 -1.94 12.34 -1.82
N LEU A 208 -0.63 12.13 -1.86
CA LEU A 208 0.13 11.85 -0.65
C LEU A 208 0.23 13.11 0.22
N TYR A 209 0.17 12.94 1.53
CA TYR A 209 0.45 14.04 2.45
C TYR A 209 1.96 14.33 2.44
N TYR A 210 2.32 15.59 2.20
CA TYR A 210 3.68 16.07 2.31
C TYR A 210 3.78 16.98 3.54
N PRO A 211 4.54 16.59 4.58
CA PRO A 211 4.80 17.44 5.73
C PRO A 211 5.59 18.70 5.35
N ALA A 212 5.73 19.63 6.30
CA ALA A 212 6.36 20.92 6.04
C ALA A 212 7.84 20.80 5.62
N SER A 213 8.49 19.68 5.96
CA SER A 213 9.84 19.32 5.50
C SER A 213 9.91 19.08 3.98
N GLY A 214 8.79 18.73 3.33
CA GLY A 214 8.72 18.31 1.94
C GLY A 214 9.16 16.86 1.69
N GLU A 215 9.57 16.13 2.74
CA GLU A 215 9.96 14.73 2.63
C GLU A 215 8.74 13.81 2.81
N LEU A 216 8.63 12.76 2.00
CA LEU A 216 7.53 11.80 2.10
C LEU A 216 7.81 10.78 3.22
N ASN A 217 7.68 11.23 4.47
CA ASN A 217 8.02 10.47 5.68
C ASN A 217 6.82 10.27 6.62
N THR A 218 5.62 10.08 6.07
CA THR A 218 4.36 9.94 6.82
C THR A 218 4.04 8.50 7.23
N GLY A 219 4.97 7.56 7.03
CA GLY A 219 4.83 6.20 7.52
C GLY A 219 6.09 5.38 7.38
N ASN A 220 5.96 4.06 7.50
CA ASN A 220 7.08 3.11 7.44
C ASN A 220 6.80 1.91 6.53
N CYS A 221 7.87 1.16 6.27
CA CYS A 221 7.84 -0.16 5.68
C CYS A 221 8.09 -1.23 6.76
N TRP A 222 7.48 -2.40 6.57
CA TRP A 222 7.66 -3.57 7.43
C TRP A 222 7.93 -4.81 6.60
N ASP A 223 8.83 -5.66 7.08
CA ASP A 223 9.27 -6.86 6.38
C ASP A 223 8.12 -7.88 6.24
N ILE A 224 7.97 -8.43 5.04
CA ILE A 224 7.00 -9.49 4.78
C ILE A 224 7.54 -10.79 5.39
N PRO A 225 6.74 -11.53 6.18
CA PRO A 225 7.15 -12.83 6.70
C PRO A 225 7.54 -13.79 5.57
N THR A 226 8.64 -14.51 5.75
CA THR A 226 8.97 -15.69 4.94
C THR A 226 8.15 -16.87 5.45
N TYR A 227 7.55 -17.64 4.55
CA TYR A 227 6.74 -18.82 4.86
C TYR A 227 7.08 -19.97 3.91
#